data_AF-A0A150ACV3-F1
#
_entry.id   AF-A0A150ACV3-F1
#
_cell.length_a   1.000
_cell.length_b   1.000
_cell.length_c   1.000
_cell.angle_alpha   90.00
_cell.angle_beta   90.00
_cell.angle_gamma   90.00
#
_symmetry.space_group_name_H-M   'P 1'
#
loop_
_entity.id
_entity.type
_entity.pdbx_description
1 polymer ?
#
loop_
_entity_poly.entity_id
_entity_poly.type
_entity_poly.pdbx_seq_one_letter_code
_entity_poly.pdbx_strand_id
1 'polypeptide(L)'
;MNSPDHFIKTEHDETLKLLVDRIKSIAQRNKLGFTFDLSTKEIFKKEKGYIIAFQATQNKFDNEGIKFCIRHALKHQKLIGGWHDPQNFLYYFDSVMYVEDKEEAIRLGRENKQISIFDFETSEGLFL
;
A
#
# COMPACT_ATOMS: atom_id res chain seq x y z
N MET A 1 3.84 -32.73 -21.29
CA MET A 1 5.08 -32.04 -20.88
C MET A 1 4.69 -30.60 -20.57
N ASN A 2 4.79 -30.18 -19.30
CA ASN A 2 4.50 -28.80 -18.94
C ASN A 2 5.71 -27.94 -19.29
N SER A 3 5.52 -26.83 -20.02
CA SER A 3 6.63 -25.98 -20.42
C SER A 3 7.22 -25.25 -19.20
N PRO A 4 8.51 -24.86 -19.23
CA PRO A 4 9.15 -24.08 -18.17
C PRO A 4 8.35 -22.80 -17.81
N ASP A 5 7.72 -22.19 -18.81
CA ASP A 5 6.89 -20.99 -18.63
C ASP A 5 5.67 -21.25 -17.75
N HIS A 6 5.11 -22.46 -17.78
CA HIS A 6 3.98 -22.83 -16.92
C HIS A 6 4.40 -22.95 -15.45
N PHE A 7 5.57 -23.53 -15.18
CA PHE A 7 6.09 -23.66 -13.81
C PHE A 7 6.44 -22.30 -13.21
N ILE A 8 7.14 -21.44 -13.97
CA ILE A 8 7.53 -20.09 -13.53
C ILE A 8 6.30 -19.23 -13.26
N LYS A 9 5.28 -19.29 -14.13
CA LYS A 9 4.02 -18.56 -13.93
C LYS A 9 3.29 -19.01 -12.65
N THR A 10 3.31 -20.31 -12.36
CA THR A 10 2.63 -20.88 -11.19
C THR A 10 3.32 -20.49 -9.88
N GLU A 11 4.65 -20.53 -9.80
CA GLU A 11 5.40 -20.08 -8.61
C GLU A 11 5.19 -18.58 -8.31
N HIS A 12 5.14 -17.74 -9.35
CA HIS A 12 4.87 -16.32 -9.18
C HIS A 12 3.45 -16.05 -8.65
N ASP A 13 2.45 -16.80 -9.12
CA ASP A 13 1.07 -16.67 -8.65
C ASP A 13 0.91 -17.16 -7.20
N GLU A 14 1.59 -18.25 -6.82
CA GLU A 14 1.60 -18.74 -5.44
C GLU A 14 2.27 -17.75 -4.47
N THR A 15 3.43 -17.21 -4.86
CA THR A 15 4.14 -16.20 -4.07
C THR A 15 3.28 -14.95 -3.87
N LEU A 16 2.60 -14.50 -4.92
CA LEU A 16 1.70 -13.35 -4.85
C LEU A 16 0.50 -13.63 -3.94
N LYS A 17 -0.07 -14.84 -4.00
CA LYS A 17 -1.16 -15.25 -3.11
C LYS A 17 -0.73 -15.20 -1.64
N LEU A 18 0.44 -15.75 -1.30
CA LEU A 18 0.97 -15.71 0.06
C LEU A 18 1.18 -14.28 0.56
N LEU A 19 1.62 -13.37 -0.32
CA LEU A 19 1.79 -11.96 0.02
C LEU A 19 0.46 -11.26 0.28
N VAL A 20 -0.58 -11.53 -0.53
CA VAL A 20 -1.95 -11.04 -0.29
C VAL A 20 -2.46 -11.53 1.06
N ASP A 21 -2.33 -12.82 1.36
CA ASP A 21 -2.78 -13.41 2.62
C ASP A 21 -2.04 -12.78 3.82
N ARG A 22 -0.73 -12.51 3.70
CA ARG A 22 0.06 -11.79 4.72
C ARG A 22 -0.42 -10.36 4.94
N ILE A 23 -0.64 -9.59 3.87
CA ILE A 23 -1.11 -8.19 3.94
C ILE A 23 -2.48 -8.12 4.62
N LYS A 24 -3.40 -9.04 4.29
CA LYS A 24 -4.70 -9.14 4.96
C LYS A 24 -4.58 -9.47 6.45
N SER A 25 -3.69 -10.39 6.82
CA SER A 25 -3.40 -10.70 8.23
C SER A 25 -2.82 -9.51 8.99
N ILE A 26 -2.03 -8.66 8.33
CA ILE A 26 -1.54 -7.41 8.92
C ILE A 26 -2.70 -6.43 9.11
N ALA A 27 -3.55 -6.24 8.11
CA ALA A 27 -4.72 -5.36 8.20
C ALA A 27 -5.63 -5.72 9.39
N GLN A 28 -5.90 -7.02 9.59
CA GLN A 28 -6.71 -7.51 10.72
C GLN A 28 -6.12 -7.14 12.10
N ARG A 29 -4.79 -7.03 12.20
CA ARG A 29 -4.08 -6.68 13.44
C ARG A 29 -3.85 -5.17 13.59
N ASN A 30 -4.01 -4.39 12.52
CA ASN A 30 -3.73 -2.95 12.48
C ASN A 30 -4.97 -2.19 12.02
N LYS A 31 -5.98 -2.12 12.90
CA LYS A 31 -7.28 -1.49 12.61
C LYS A 31 -7.20 0.00 12.30
N LEU A 32 -6.14 0.68 12.75
CA LEU A 32 -5.92 2.11 12.49
C LEU A 32 -5.17 2.38 11.18
N GLY A 33 -4.69 1.33 10.51
CA GLY A 33 -3.90 1.43 9.29
C GLY A 33 -2.47 0.96 9.47
N PHE A 34 -1.75 0.81 8.36
CA PHE A 34 -0.32 0.48 8.34
C PHE A 34 0.34 0.91 7.03
N THR A 35 1.66 0.97 7.03
CA THR A 35 2.48 0.92 5.81
C THR A 35 3.36 -0.33 5.88
N PHE A 36 3.40 -1.11 4.81
CA PHE A 36 4.16 -2.35 4.71
C PHE A 36 5.18 -2.25 3.57
N ASP A 37 6.42 -2.59 3.86
CA ASP A 37 7.52 -2.60 2.90
C ASP A 37 7.66 -4.00 2.30
N LEU A 38 7.43 -4.12 0.99
CA LEU A 38 7.51 -5.38 0.26
C LEU A 38 8.95 -5.91 0.12
N SER A 39 9.95 -5.04 0.23
CA SER A 39 11.37 -5.40 0.12
C SER A 39 11.89 -6.05 1.40
N THR A 40 11.61 -5.44 2.55
CA THR A 40 12.00 -5.96 3.87
C THR A 40 10.99 -6.97 4.41
N LYS A 41 9.76 -6.93 3.92
CA LYS A 41 8.60 -7.69 4.40
C LYS A 41 8.21 -7.31 5.84
N GLU A 42 8.39 -6.04 6.21
CA GLU A 42 8.09 -5.53 7.55
C GLU A 42 7.16 -4.29 7.53
N ILE A 43 6.65 -3.90 8.70
CA ILE A 43 5.94 -2.63 8.83
C ILE A 43 6.94 -1.50 8.64
N PHE A 44 6.69 -0.64 7.66
CA PHE A 44 7.48 0.54 7.42
C PHE A 44 7.19 1.58 8.50
N LYS A 45 8.24 2.03 9.19
CA LYS A 45 8.16 3.04 10.26
C LYS A 45 9.25 4.09 10.06
N LYS A 46 8.90 5.34 10.31
CA LYS A 46 9.79 6.50 10.32
C LYS A 46 9.39 7.43 11.45
N GLU A 47 10.32 8.24 11.93
CA GLU A 47 10.02 9.28 12.94
C GLU A 47 9.38 10.53 12.31
N LYS A 48 9.64 10.78 11.03
CA LYS A 48 9.12 11.91 10.26
C LYS A 48 8.86 11.52 8.81
N GLY A 49 8.19 12.40 8.08
CA GLY A 49 7.87 12.25 6.66
C GLY A 49 6.43 11.82 6.42
N TYR A 50 6.09 11.64 5.16
CA TYR A 50 4.71 11.56 4.69
C TYR A 50 4.46 10.35 3.81
N ILE A 51 3.28 9.74 3.96
CA ILE A 51 2.79 8.67 3.06
C ILE A 51 1.68 9.22 2.17
N ILE A 52 1.83 9.00 0.86
CA ILE A 52 0.89 9.44 -0.18
C ILE A 52 0.45 8.22 -1.00
N ALA A 53 -0.86 8.01 -1.13
CA ALA A 53 -1.40 6.97 -2.01
C ALA A 53 -1.31 7.39 -3.49
N PHE A 54 -1.03 6.42 -4.36
CA PHE A 54 -1.11 6.63 -5.81
C PHE A 54 -2.56 6.65 -6.25
N GLN A 55 -2.94 7.63 -7.08
CA GLN A 55 -4.31 7.70 -7.62
C GLN A 55 -4.70 6.42 -8.38
N ALA A 56 -3.74 5.80 -9.07
CA ALA A 56 -3.95 4.60 -9.88
C ALA A 56 -4.45 3.39 -9.07
N THR A 57 -4.22 3.35 -7.76
CA THR A 57 -4.59 2.22 -6.89
C THR A 57 -5.83 2.45 -6.05
N GLN A 58 -6.46 3.61 -6.14
CA GLN A 58 -7.64 3.91 -5.33
C GLN A 58 -8.82 2.96 -5.60
N ASN A 59 -9.67 2.80 -4.59
CA ASN A 59 -10.90 1.98 -4.63
C ASN A 59 -10.65 0.50 -4.96
N LYS A 60 -9.60 -0.07 -4.36
CA LYS A 60 -9.25 -1.49 -4.46
C LYS A 60 -9.41 -2.17 -3.09
N PHE A 61 -10.32 -3.13 -3.02
CA PHE A 61 -10.80 -3.71 -1.75
C PHE A 61 -10.82 -5.25 -1.75
N ASP A 62 -10.87 -5.89 -2.92
CA ASP A 62 -10.84 -7.34 -3.04
C ASP A 62 -9.41 -7.87 -3.24
N ASN A 63 -9.28 -9.20 -3.30
CA ASN A 63 -7.97 -9.83 -3.48
C ASN A 63 -7.29 -9.40 -4.79
N GLU A 64 -8.05 -9.16 -5.86
CA GLU A 64 -7.48 -8.69 -7.14
C GLU A 64 -7.01 -7.24 -7.04
N GLY A 65 -7.72 -6.42 -6.29
CA GLY A 65 -7.32 -5.08 -5.91
C GLY A 65 -5.98 -5.08 -5.16
N ILE A 66 -5.85 -5.93 -4.14
CA ILE A 66 -4.58 -6.05 -3.39
C ILE A 66 -3.45 -6.50 -4.32
N LYS A 67 -3.69 -7.51 -5.19
CA LYS A 67 -2.69 -7.95 -6.18
C LYS A 67 -2.28 -6.81 -7.11
N PHE A 68 -3.22 -5.99 -7.55
CA PHE A 68 -2.95 -4.82 -8.37
C PHE A 68 -2.06 -3.81 -7.62
N CYS A 69 -2.39 -3.48 -6.37
CA CYS A 69 -1.60 -2.57 -5.54
C CYS A 69 -0.18 -3.11 -5.32
N ILE A 70 -0.02 -4.41 -5.06
CA ILE A 70 1.29 -5.07 -4.94
C ILE A 70 2.10 -4.91 -6.24
N ARG A 71 1.52 -5.26 -7.39
CA ARG A 71 2.21 -5.15 -8.69
C ARG A 71 2.58 -3.72 -9.03
N HIS A 72 1.73 -2.76 -8.68
CA HIS A 72 2.02 -1.35 -8.80
C HIS A 72 3.20 -0.96 -7.89
N ALA A 73 3.10 -1.24 -6.59
CA ALA A 73 4.15 -0.93 -5.62
C ALA A 73 5.52 -1.52 -5.99
N LEU A 74 5.57 -2.74 -6.53
CA LEU A 74 6.80 -3.39 -7.00
C LEU A 74 7.53 -2.62 -8.11
N LYS A 75 6.81 -1.79 -8.89
CA LYS A 75 7.37 -0.90 -9.92
C LYS A 75 7.73 0.50 -9.39
N HIS A 76 7.36 0.80 -8.16
CA HIS A 76 7.61 2.07 -7.48
C HIS A 76 8.45 1.83 -6.22
N GLN A 77 8.09 2.45 -5.10
CA GLN A 77 8.87 2.39 -3.85
C GLN A 77 8.68 1.11 -3.04
N LYS A 78 7.92 0.12 -3.56
CA LYS A 78 7.65 -1.16 -2.89
C LYS A 78 6.92 -1.02 -1.55
N LEU A 79 6.14 0.06 -1.37
CA LEU A 79 5.35 0.30 -0.18
C LEU A 79 3.85 0.08 -0.46
N ILE A 80 3.18 -0.58 0.49
CA ILE A 80 1.73 -0.77 0.51
C ILE A 80 1.15 -0.09 1.75
N GLY A 81 0.16 0.78 1.53
CA GLY A 81 -0.65 1.37 2.58
C GLY A 81 -1.92 0.56 2.83
N GLY A 82 -2.35 0.52 4.07
CA GLY A 82 -3.61 -0.05 4.51
C GLY A 82 -4.40 0.97 5.32
N TRP A 83 -5.66 1.23 4.93
CA TRP A 83 -6.49 2.28 5.53
C TRP A 83 -7.85 1.72 5.93
N HIS A 84 -8.27 1.94 7.17
CA HIS A 84 -9.61 1.56 7.60
C HIS A 84 -10.54 2.77 7.52
N ASP A 85 -11.61 2.66 6.74
CA ASP A 85 -12.67 3.67 6.73
C ASP A 85 -13.75 3.29 7.76
N PRO A 86 -13.91 4.08 8.83
CA PRO A 86 -14.90 3.81 9.86
C PRO A 86 -16.35 3.97 9.38
N GLN A 87 -16.61 4.65 8.25
CA GLN A 87 -17.97 4.92 7.79
C GLN A 87 -18.61 3.71 7.10
N ASN A 88 -17.84 3.00 6.28
CA ASN A 88 -18.31 1.82 5.54
C ASN A 88 -17.66 0.51 6.03
N PHE A 89 -16.80 0.57 7.05
CA PHE A 89 -16.07 -0.57 7.62
C PHE A 89 -15.23 -1.33 6.60
N LEU A 90 -14.85 -0.68 5.49
CA LEU A 90 -13.98 -1.25 4.47
C LEU A 90 -12.52 -0.93 4.80
N TYR A 91 -11.67 -1.90 4.48
CA TYR A 91 -10.23 -1.77 4.59
C TYR A 91 -9.63 -1.64 3.19
N TYR A 92 -9.04 -0.49 2.90
CA TYR A 92 -8.50 -0.12 1.60
C TYR A 92 -7.00 -0.42 1.56
N PHE A 93 -6.52 -0.75 0.37
CA PHE A 93 -5.11 -0.97 0.13
C PHE A 93 -4.65 -0.14 -1.06
N ASP A 94 -3.52 0.53 -0.89
CA ASP A 94 -2.92 1.36 -1.94
C ASP A 94 -1.45 1.03 -2.12
N SER A 95 -0.95 1.22 -3.34
CA SER A 95 0.47 1.49 -3.50
C SER A 95 0.73 2.89 -2.98
N VAL A 96 1.81 3.07 -2.22
CA VAL A 96 2.11 4.38 -1.62
C VAL A 96 3.53 4.86 -1.89
N MET A 97 3.73 6.15 -1.69
CA MET A 97 5.01 6.85 -1.75
C MET A 97 5.36 7.35 -0.35
N TYR A 98 6.64 7.33 -0.03
CA TYR A 98 7.21 8.04 1.11
C TYR A 98 8.04 9.23 0.61
N VAL A 99 7.85 10.39 1.24
CA VAL A 99 8.69 11.58 1.06
C VAL A 99 8.92 12.26 2.41
N GLU A 100 10.08 12.86 2.63
CA GLU A 100 10.37 13.56 3.89
C GLU A 100 9.90 15.01 3.90
N ASP A 101 9.93 15.66 2.74
CA ASP A 101 9.58 17.07 2.61
C ASP A 101 8.06 17.26 2.54
N LYS A 102 7.54 18.19 3.35
CA LYS A 102 6.11 18.44 3.49
C LYS A 102 5.51 19.13 2.25
N GLU A 103 6.22 20.09 1.67
CA GLU A 103 5.73 20.83 0.51
C GLU A 103 5.60 19.90 -0.70
N GLU A 104 6.61 19.05 -0.89
CA GLU A 104 6.59 17.98 -1.89
C GLU A 104 5.48 16.97 -1.63
N ALA A 105 5.26 16.57 -0.37
CA ALA A 105 4.18 15.66 -0.01
C ALA A 105 2.80 16.23 -0.36
N ILE A 106 2.56 17.52 -0.06
CA ILE A 106 1.32 18.22 -0.40
C ILE A 106 1.15 18.30 -1.92
N ARG A 107 2.22 18.66 -2.66
CA ARG A 107 2.20 18.72 -4.12
C ARG A 107 1.82 17.37 -4.72
N LEU A 108 2.53 16.31 -4.34
CA LEU A 108 2.28 14.94 -4.82
C LEU A 108 0.89 14.44 -4.42
N GLY A 109 0.43 14.75 -3.21
CA GLY A 109 -0.90 14.39 -2.75
C GLY A 109 -2.00 15.02 -3.60
N ARG A 110 -1.87 16.31 -3.96
CA ARG A 110 -2.81 17.00 -4.85
C ARG A 110 -2.76 16.45 -6.27
N GLU A 111 -1.56 16.19 -6.81
CA GLU A 111 -1.39 15.55 -8.12
C GLU A 111 -2.03 14.16 -8.18
N ASN A 112 -1.96 13.41 -7.08
CA ASN A 112 -2.61 12.11 -6.94
C ASN A 112 -4.07 12.21 -6.47
N LYS A 113 -4.65 13.41 -6.38
CA LYS A 113 -6.05 13.66 -5.97
C LYS A 113 -6.41 13.01 -4.61
N GLN A 114 -5.48 13.04 -3.68
CA GLN A 114 -5.73 12.59 -2.32
C GLN A 114 -6.49 13.67 -1.53
N ILE A 115 -7.37 13.23 -0.63
CA ILE A 115 -8.05 14.13 0.32
C ILE A 115 -7.12 14.44 1.50
N SER A 116 -6.28 13.47 1.88
CA SER A 116 -5.27 13.60 2.93
C SER A 116 -4.04 12.74 2.63
N ILE A 117 -2.93 13.08 3.28
CA ILE A 117 -1.69 12.28 3.34
C ILE A 117 -1.39 11.95 4.80
N PHE A 118 -0.72 10.83 5.07
CA PHE A 118 -0.39 10.47 6.45
C PHE A 118 0.96 11.07 6.87
N ASP A 119 1.01 11.71 8.03
CA ASP A 119 2.22 12.31 8.62
C ASP A 119 2.74 11.39 9.74
N PHE A 120 4.00 10.95 9.64
CA PHE A 120 4.63 10.09 10.64
C PHE A 120 4.90 10.81 11.97
N GLU A 121 5.15 12.12 11.95
CA GLU A 121 5.49 12.87 13.15
C GLU A 121 4.26 13.00 14.07
N THR A 122 3.10 13.33 13.50
CA THR A 122 1.85 13.47 14.25
C THR A 122 1.07 12.15 14.35
N SER A 123 1.38 11.17 13.49
CA SER A 123 0.58 9.95 13.30
C SER A 123 -0.87 10.23 12.89
N GLU A 124 -1.10 11.32 12.15
CA GLU A 124 -2.42 11.76 11.70
C GLU A 124 -2.44 12.02 10.18
N GLY A 125 -3.65 12.16 9.64
CA GLY A 125 -3.86 12.60 8.26
C GLY A 125 -3.76 14.12 8.15
N LEU A 126 -2.86 14.63 7.31
CA LEU A 126 -2.82 16.01 6.86
C LEU A 126 -3.76 16.18 5.64
N PHE A 127 -4.81 16.97 5.79
CA PHE A 127 -5.77 17.28 4.70
C PHE A 127 -5.19 18.30 3.71
N LEU A 128 -5.49 18.14 2.41
CA LEU A 128 -4.85 18.86 1.29
C LEU A 128 -5.69 19.96 0.62
#